data_AF-A0A091PYY2-F1
#
_entry.id   AF-A0A091PYY2-F1
#
_cell.length_a   1.000
_cell.length_b   1.000
_cell.length_c   1.000
_cell.angle_alpha   90.00
_cell.angle_beta   90.00
_cell.angle_gamma   90.00
#
_symmetry.space_group_name_H-M   'P 1'
#
loop_
_entity.id
_entity.type
_entity.pdbx_description
1 polymer ?
#
loop_
_entity_poly.entity_id
_entity_poly.type
_entity_poly.pdbx_seq_one_letter_code
_entity_poly.pdbx_strand_id
1 'polypeptide(L)'
;SQQKIFKAGDTNQDGQLDFEEFMQYLKDHEKKMKLAFKSLDKNNDGKIEASEVVQSLKILGISISEKQAEKILQSIDADGTMTVDWNEWRDHFMFNPATDIEEIIRYWKHSTVLDIGDSLTVPDEFTEEEKKTGQWWKQLLAGGVAGAVSRTGTAPLDRLKVMMQVHGSKSNKMNIASGFKQMLKEGGIRSLWRGNGVNVVKIAPETAIKFWAYEQYKKILTKDDGKLGTVERFVSGSLAGATAQTSIYPMEVLKTRLAVGKTGQYSGMFDCAKKILKREGVKAFYKGYIPNILGIIPYAGIDLAVYELLKSTWLEHYASSSANPGVFVLLGCGTVSSTCGQLASYPLALIRTRMQAQASVEGAPQLNMVGLFQRIIATEGIRGLYRGIAPNFMKVLPAVSISYVVYEKMKQNLGIA
;
A
#
# COMPACT_ATOMS: atom_id res chain seq x y z
N SER A 1 21.15 9.98 -7.00
CA SER A 1 21.38 11.39 -7.39
C SER A 1 22.73 11.57 -8.09
N GLN A 2 23.83 11.01 -7.60
CA GLN A 2 25.18 11.19 -8.15
C GLN A 2 25.33 10.83 -9.64
N GLN A 3 24.72 9.73 -10.11
CA GLN A 3 24.75 9.37 -11.54
C GLN A 3 23.98 10.37 -12.45
N LYS A 4 22.96 11.06 -11.92
CA LYS A 4 22.22 12.08 -12.71
C LYS A 4 23.06 13.34 -12.88
N ILE A 5 23.71 13.78 -11.79
CA ILE A 5 24.66 14.91 -11.82
C ILE A 5 25.83 14.59 -12.75
N PHE A 6 26.39 13.39 -12.64
CA PHE A 6 27.47 12.93 -13.50
C PHE A 6 27.09 12.96 -14.99
N LYS A 7 25.96 12.34 -15.37
CA LYS A 7 25.49 12.35 -16.76
C LYS A 7 25.10 13.73 -17.30
N ALA A 8 24.69 14.64 -16.42
CA ALA A 8 24.31 16.00 -16.82
C ALA A 8 25.51 16.94 -16.90
N GLY A 9 26.62 16.62 -16.22
CA GLY A 9 27.86 17.39 -16.25
C GLY A 9 28.85 16.92 -17.31
N ASP A 10 28.92 15.62 -17.59
CA ASP A 10 29.75 15.00 -18.64
C ASP A 10 29.25 15.45 -20.03
N THR A 11 29.79 16.57 -20.51
CA THR A 11 29.31 17.28 -21.70
C THR A 11 29.99 16.73 -22.94
N ASN A 12 31.22 16.24 -22.80
CA ASN A 12 32.01 15.63 -23.87
C ASN A 12 31.76 14.11 -24.03
N GLN A 13 31.01 13.48 -23.10
CA GLN A 13 30.66 12.06 -23.06
C GLN A 13 31.88 11.12 -22.97
N ASP A 14 32.97 11.57 -22.35
CA ASP A 14 34.18 10.77 -22.17
C ASP A 14 34.10 9.80 -20.98
N GLY A 15 33.01 9.84 -20.22
CA GLY A 15 32.80 9.00 -19.06
C GLY A 15 33.61 9.42 -17.84
N GLN A 16 34.07 10.67 -17.80
CA GLN A 16 34.66 11.37 -16.67
C GLN A 16 33.91 12.69 -16.43
N LEU A 17 34.20 13.35 -15.30
CA LEU A 17 33.66 14.66 -15.01
C LEU A 17 34.83 15.54 -14.57
N ASP A 18 35.34 16.34 -15.49
CA ASP A 18 36.45 17.22 -15.19
C ASP A 18 36.00 18.46 -14.39
N PHE A 19 36.97 19.22 -13.88
CA PHE A 19 36.66 20.39 -13.06
C PHE A 19 35.92 21.48 -13.85
N GLU A 20 36.20 21.62 -15.15
CA GLU A 20 35.59 22.65 -15.99
C GLU A 20 34.12 22.29 -16.28
N GLU A 21 33.85 21.04 -16.63
CA GLU A 21 32.51 20.46 -16.79
C GLU A 21 31.69 20.54 -15.50
N PHE A 22 32.30 20.19 -14.36
CA PHE A 22 31.64 20.29 -13.05
C PHE A 22 31.29 21.74 -12.70
N MET A 23 32.21 22.69 -12.94
CA MET A 23 31.96 24.11 -12.72
C MET A 23 30.89 24.67 -13.67
N GLN A 24 30.86 24.19 -14.92
CA GLN A 24 29.84 24.59 -15.88
C GLN A 24 28.46 24.04 -15.47
N TYR A 25 28.39 22.77 -15.07
CA TYR A 25 27.18 22.16 -14.52
C TYR A 25 26.65 22.96 -13.33
N LEU A 26 27.50 23.30 -12.36
CA LEU A 26 27.08 24.07 -11.18
C LEU A 26 26.52 25.46 -11.56
N LYS A 27 27.17 26.17 -12.49
CA LYS A 27 26.68 27.47 -12.97
C LYS A 27 25.33 27.37 -13.66
N ASP A 28 25.14 26.36 -14.51
CA ASP A 28 23.88 26.17 -15.22
C ASP A 28 22.77 25.65 -14.31
N HIS A 29 23.12 24.84 -13.31
CA HIS A 29 22.23 24.40 -12.25
C HIS A 29 21.78 25.57 -11.38
N GLU A 30 22.69 26.45 -10.99
CA GLU A 30 22.37 27.67 -10.22
C GLU A 30 21.39 28.58 -10.99
N LYS A 31 21.60 28.76 -12.31
CA LYS A 31 20.64 29.51 -13.14
C LYS A 31 19.25 28.89 -13.12
N LYS A 32 19.15 27.56 -13.23
CA LYS A 32 17.87 26.83 -13.16
C LYS A 32 17.20 26.99 -11.79
N MET A 33 17.97 26.85 -10.71
CA MET A 33 17.47 27.06 -9.35
C MET A 33 17.00 28.50 -9.13
N LYS A 34 17.64 29.48 -9.76
CA LYS A 34 17.22 30.88 -9.72
C LYS A 34 15.90 31.13 -10.44
N LEU A 35 15.66 30.42 -11.55
CA LEU A 35 14.37 30.46 -12.24
C LEU A 35 13.27 29.80 -11.39
N ALA A 36 13.58 28.68 -10.74
CA ALA A 36 12.64 28.01 -9.84
C ALA A 36 12.30 28.88 -8.61
N PHE A 37 13.30 29.53 -8.00
CA PHE A 37 13.12 30.49 -6.89
C PHE A 37 12.16 31.62 -7.28
N LYS A 38 12.44 32.28 -8.41
CA LYS A 38 11.57 33.35 -8.95
C LYS A 38 10.17 32.88 -9.33
N SER A 39 10.00 31.59 -9.61
CA SER A 39 8.67 31.05 -9.92
C SER A 39 7.81 30.86 -8.66
N LEU A 40 8.44 30.71 -7.50
CA LEU A 40 7.82 30.59 -6.19
C LEU A 40 7.56 31.96 -5.56
N ASP A 41 8.56 32.85 -5.57
CA ASP A 41 8.49 34.24 -5.10
C ASP A 41 7.52 35.04 -6.01
N LYS A 42 6.26 35.15 -5.60
CA LYS A 42 5.19 35.79 -6.38
C LYS A 42 5.18 37.29 -6.18
N ASN A 43 5.51 37.74 -4.98
CA ASN A 43 5.50 39.15 -4.63
C ASN A 43 6.82 39.86 -5.05
N ASN A 44 7.84 39.11 -5.48
CA ASN A 44 9.19 39.54 -5.86
C ASN A 44 9.93 40.28 -4.74
N ASP A 45 9.70 39.89 -3.49
CA ASP A 45 10.39 40.46 -2.33
C ASP A 45 11.76 39.80 -2.05
N GLY A 46 12.11 38.75 -2.81
CA GLY A 46 13.36 38.03 -2.69
C GLY A 46 13.37 37.01 -1.56
N LYS A 47 12.22 36.69 -0.99
CA LYS A 47 12.00 35.66 0.02
C LYS A 47 10.84 34.77 -0.42
N ILE A 48 10.84 33.53 0.06
CA ILE A 48 9.74 32.60 -0.16
C ILE A 48 9.00 32.41 1.17
N GLU A 49 7.71 32.74 1.16
CA GLU A 49 6.81 32.57 2.30
C GLU A 49 5.87 31.36 2.16
N ALA A 50 5.28 30.93 3.28
CA ALA A 50 4.40 29.76 3.30
C ALA A 50 3.20 29.96 2.38
N SER A 51 2.69 31.20 2.34
CA SER A 51 1.57 31.60 1.49
C SER A 51 1.88 31.41 -0.01
N GLU A 52 3.11 31.71 -0.43
CA GLU A 52 3.56 31.60 -1.82
C GLU A 52 3.82 30.15 -2.24
N VAL A 53 4.33 29.35 -1.31
CA VAL A 53 4.46 27.89 -1.49
C VAL A 53 3.07 27.26 -1.68
N VAL A 54 2.09 27.59 -0.82
CA VAL A 54 0.70 27.13 -0.95
C VAL A 54 0.11 27.55 -2.29
N GLN A 55 0.26 28.82 -2.68
CA GLN A 55 -0.27 29.34 -3.95
C GLN A 55 0.36 28.66 -5.17
N SER A 56 1.69 28.50 -5.17
CA SER A 56 2.42 27.90 -6.28
C SER A 56 2.09 26.42 -6.44
N LEU A 57 1.98 25.68 -5.35
CA LEU A 57 1.52 24.29 -5.35
C LEU A 57 0.08 24.18 -5.82
N LYS A 58 -0.80 25.10 -5.40
CA LYS A 58 -2.21 25.14 -5.83
C LYS A 58 -2.35 25.38 -7.34
N ILE A 59 -1.54 26.27 -7.92
CA ILE A 59 -1.48 26.49 -9.39
C ILE A 59 -1.03 25.22 -10.13
N LEU A 60 -0.20 24.41 -9.49
CA LEU A 60 0.27 23.14 -10.03
C LEU A 60 -0.69 21.97 -9.74
N GLY A 61 -1.86 22.23 -9.13
CA GLY A 61 -2.89 21.24 -8.85
C GLY A 61 -2.68 20.45 -7.56
N ILE A 62 -1.79 20.93 -6.68
CA ILE A 62 -1.46 20.29 -5.40
C ILE A 62 -1.94 21.22 -4.27
N SER A 63 -2.96 20.77 -3.54
CA SER A 63 -3.46 21.50 -2.37
C SER A 63 -2.72 21.06 -1.13
N ILE A 64 -2.00 21.98 -0.48
CA ILE A 64 -1.35 21.76 0.81
C ILE A 64 -1.87 22.75 1.84
N SER A 65 -1.83 22.38 3.12
CA SER A 65 -2.12 23.29 4.23
C SER A 65 -0.95 24.25 4.47
N GLU A 66 -1.23 25.40 5.07
CA GLU A 66 -0.23 26.38 5.48
C GLU A 66 0.83 25.77 6.41
N LYS A 67 0.40 24.93 7.36
CA LYS A 67 1.31 24.15 8.22
C LYS A 67 2.25 23.20 7.45
N GLN A 68 1.81 22.68 6.31
CA GLN A 68 2.68 21.85 5.46
C GLN A 68 3.67 22.71 4.67
N ALA A 69 3.27 23.90 4.24
CA ALA A 69 4.17 24.86 3.60
C ALA A 69 5.24 25.36 4.58
N GLU A 70 4.85 25.67 5.82
CA GLU A 70 5.77 26.01 6.91
C GLU A 70 6.83 24.92 7.13
N LYS A 71 6.44 23.65 7.08
CA LYS A 71 7.40 22.52 7.19
C LYS A 71 8.36 22.43 6.01
N ILE A 72 7.93 22.79 4.81
CA ILE A 72 8.82 22.88 3.64
C ILE A 72 9.83 23.99 3.85
N LEU A 73 9.39 25.16 4.29
CA LEU A 73 10.29 26.29 4.57
C LEU A 73 11.28 25.94 5.67
N GLN A 74 10.83 25.37 6.80
CA GLN A 74 11.70 24.91 7.90
C GLN A 74 12.75 23.89 7.46
N SER A 75 12.54 23.16 6.36
CA SER A 75 13.54 22.21 5.86
C SER A 75 14.68 22.86 5.08
N ILE A 76 14.50 24.12 4.69
CA ILE A 76 15.42 24.90 3.84
C ILE A 76 16.01 26.08 4.63
N ASP A 77 15.16 26.73 5.43
CA ASP A 77 15.46 27.85 6.33
C ASP A 77 16.53 27.43 7.35
N ALA A 78 17.71 28.03 7.22
CA ALA A 78 18.87 27.73 8.04
C ALA A 78 19.02 28.74 9.19
N ASP A 79 18.46 29.94 9.04
CA ASP A 79 18.56 31.02 10.02
C ASP A 79 17.36 31.14 10.97
N GLY A 80 16.29 30.39 10.70
CA GLY A 80 15.08 30.29 11.52
C GLY A 80 14.12 31.46 11.33
N THR A 81 14.21 32.19 10.22
CA THR A 81 13.35 33.35 9.92
C THR A 81 11.93 32.96 9.48
N MET A 82 11.64 31.68 9.27
CA MET A 82 10.41 31.14 8.69
C MET A 82 10.13 31.66 7.28
N THR A 83 11.17 32.16 6.61
CA THR A 83 11.19 32.56 5.21
C THR A 83 12.44 31.96 4.58
N VAL A 84 12.42 31.72 3.27
CA VAL A 84 13.61 31.18 2.57
C VAL A 84 14.14 32.22 1.61
N ASP A 85 15.38 32.66 1.81
CA ASP A 85 16.05 33.57 0.89
C ASP A 85 16.79 32.84 -0.25
N TRP A 86 17.34 33.60 -1.20
CA TRP A 86 18.07 33.02 -2.33
C TRP A 86 19.30 32.19 -1.92
N ASN A 87 20.03 32.61 -0.89
CA ASN A 87 21.24 31.89 -0.47
C ASN A 87 20.87 30.55 0.16
N GLU A 88 19.87 30.53 1.03
CA GLU A 88 19.35 29.31 1.64
C GLU A 88 18.80 28.35 0.59
N TRP A 89 18.02 28.87 -0.36
CA TRP A 89 17.52 28.11 -1.50
C TRP A 89 18.65 27.52 -2.35
N ARG A 90 19.63 28.34 -2.73
CA ARG A 90 20.77 27.91 -3.55
C ARG A 90 21.53 26.80 -2.85
N ASP A 91 21.87 26.99 -1.57
CA ASP A 91 22.71 26.07 -0.83
C ASP A 91 21.98 24.74 -0.55
N HIS A 92 20.68 24.79 -0.29
CA HIS A 92 19.85 23.60 -0.11
C HIS A 92 19.70 22.76 -1.40
N PHE A 93 19.56 23.40 -2.56
CA PHE A 93 19.36 22.70 -3.84
C PHE A 93 20.62 22.52 -4.69
N MET A 94 21.78 22.99 -4.23
CA MET A 94 23.04 22.96 -5.00
C MET A 94 23.41 21.56 -5.52
N PHE A 95 23.17 20.52 -4.71
CA PHE A 95 23.45 19.12 -5.06
C PHE A 95 22.20 18.28 -5.31
N ASN A 96 21.03 18.93 -5.40
CA ASN A 96 19.80 18.28 -5.80
C ASN A 96 19.74 18.21 -7.33
N PRO A 97 19.51 17.04 -7.95
CA PRO A 97 19.46 16.92 -9.41
C PRO A 97 18.20 17.55 -10.06
N ALA A 98 17.26 18.09 -9.27
CA ALA A 98 16.06 18.74 -9.77
C ALA A 98 16.40 19.94 -10.67
N THR A 99 15.77 20.03 -11.84
CA THR A 99 16.07 21.05 -12.85
C THR A 99 15.03 22.16 -12.94
N ASP A 100 13.86 21.97 -12.35
CA ASP A 100 12.76 22.92 -12.35
C ASP A 100 11.90 22.82 -11.09
N ILE A 101 10.93 23.72 -10.97
CA ILE A 101 10.01 23.78 -9.83
C ILE A 101 9.13 22.52 -9.72
N GLU A 102 8.80 21.87 -10.83
CA GLU A 102 7.97 20.66 -10.82
C GLU A 102 8.75 19.48 -10.23
N GLU A 103 10.03 19.33 -10.57
CA GLU A 103 10.94 18.34 -9.99
C GLU A 103 11.25 18.63 -8.52
N ILE A 104 11.39 19.90 -8.12
CA ILE A 104 11.56 20.28 -6.71
C ILE A 104 10.31 19.92 -5.89
N ILE A 105 9.12 20.17 -6.44
CA ILE A 105 7.86 19.82 -5.79
C ILE A 105 7.69 18.30 -5.71
N ARG A 106 8.06 17.56 -6.75
CA ARG A 106 8.10 16.09 -6.70
C ARG A 106 9.11 15.60 -5.67
N TYR A 107 10.27 16.25 -5.57
CA TYR A 107 11.23 15.99 -4.52
C TYR A 107 10.59 16.18 -3.14
N TRP A 108 9.92 17.30 -2.86
CA TRP A 108 9.20 17.52 -1.58
C TRP A 108 8.11 16.48 -1.32
N LYS A 109 7.43 16.02 -2.37
CA LYS A 109 6.43 14.94 -2.29
C LYS A 109 7.07 13.60 -1.90
N HIS A 110 8.21 13.27 -2.48
CA HIS A 110 8.92 12.01 -2.23
C HIS A 110 9.80 12.05 -0.97
N SER A 111 10.27 13.24 -0.57
CA SER A 111 11.24 13.45 0.52
C SER A 111 10.58 13.56 1.90
N THR A 112 9.48 12.83 2.15
CA THR A 112 8.76 12.76 3.45
C THR A 112 8.12 14.04 3.98
N VAL A 113 8.35 15.22 3.39
CA VAL A 113 7.80 16.51 3.88
C VAL A 113 6.31 16.64 3.53
N LEU A 114 5.88 16.12 2.38
CA LEU A 114 4.49 16.09 1.91
C LEU A 114 3.92 14.68 1.76
N ASP A 115 4.39 13.74 2.57
CA ASP A 115 3.85 12.38 2.60
C ASP A 115 2.45 12.40 3.27
N ILE A 116 1.46 12.83 2.48
CA ILE A 116 0.05 12.49 2.68
C ILE A 116 0.03 10.97 2.62
N GLY A 117 -0.48 10.32 3.67
CA GLY A 117 -0.42 8.89 3.91
C GLY A 117 -1.15 8.04 2.87
N ASP A 118 -0.75 8.15 1.61
CA ASP A 118 -1.19 7.34 0.49
C ASP A 118 -0.45 6.02 0.60
N SER A 119 -0.98 5.18 1.49
CA SER A 119 -1.33 3.81 1.20
C SER A 119 -0.35 3.10 0.26
N LEU A 120 0.47 2.22 0.86
CA LEU A 120 1.19 1.05 0.33
C LEU A 120 0.47 0.18 -0.73
N THR A 121 -0.68 0.59 -1.25
CA THR A 121 -1.53 -0.17 -2.16
C THR A 121 -1.70 0.45 -3.54
N VAL A 122 -1.42 1.75 -3.74
CA VAL A 122 -1.36 2.34 -5.09
C VAL A 122 0.09 2.72 -5.33
N PRO A 123 0.79 2.10 -6.28
CA PRO A 123 2.15 2.52 -6.58
C PRO A 123 2.12 3.98 -7.00
N ASP A 124 3.04 4.75 -6.42
CA ASP A 124 3.34 6.09 -6.87
C ASP A 124 3.44 6.08 -8.39
N GLU A 125 2.79 7.08 -8.99
CA GLU A 125 2.69 7.27 -10.43
C GLU A 125 4.07 7.04 -11.07
N PHE A 126 4.29 5.88 -11.69
CA PHE A 126 5.58 5.58 -12.32
C PHE A 126 5.86 6.72 -13.30
N THR A 127 7.02 7.34 -13.14
CA THR A 127 7.43 8.48 -13.95
C THR A 127 7.42 8.09 -15.44
N GLU A 128 7.17 9.05 -16.32
CA GLU A 128 7.29 8.82 -17.77
C GLU A 128 8.70 8.31 -18.14
N GLU A 129 9.72 8.66 -17.35
CA GLU A 129 11.07 8.09 -17.45
C GLU A 129 11.12 6.61 -17.05
N GLU A 130 10.51 6.19 -15.93
CA GLU A 130 10.45 4.79 -15.51
C GLU A 130 9.68 3.91 -16.50
N LYS A 131 8.65 4.46 -17.14
CA LYS A 131 7.91 3.81 -18.23
C LYS A 131 8.79 3.61 -19.47
N LYS A 132 9.52 4.64 -19.89
CA LYS A 132 10.42 4.60 -21.07
C LYS A 132 11.67 3.73 -20.85
N THR A 133 12.24 3.74 -19.65
CA THR A 133 13.45 2.97 -19.29
C THR A 133 13.17 1.50 -18.97
N GLY A 134 11.90 1.11 -18.85
CA GLY A 134 11.51 -0.24 -18.44
C GLY A 134 11.81 -0.54 -16.96
N GLN A 135 12.09 0.45 -16.12
CA GLN A 135 12.29 0.19 -14.68
C GLN A 135 11.00 -0.21 -13.98
N TRP A 136 9.84 0.25 -14.47
CA TRP A 136 8.53 -0.06 -13.91
C TRP A 136 8.25 -1.57 -13.80
N TRP A 137 8.54 -2.37 -14.84
CA TRP A 137 8.27 -3.81 -14.82
C TRP A 137 9.21 -4.54 -13.85
N LYS A 138 10.43 -4.04 -13.65
CA LYS A 138 11.38 -4.58 -12.67
C LYS A 138 10.90 -4.33 -11.25
N GLN A 139 10.37 -3.13 -10.96
CA GLN A 139 9.78 -2.81 -9.65
C GLN A 139 8.53 -3.68 -9.39
N LEU A 140 7.67 -3.87 -10.40
CA LEU A 140 6.53 -4.78 -10.31
C LEU A 140 6.94 -6.24 -10.08
N LEU A 141 7.98 -6.71 -10.78
CA LEU A 141 8.51 -8.06 -10.58
C LEU A 141 9.07 -8.23 -9.18
N ALA A 142 9.86 -7.27 -8.69
CA ALA A 142 10.39 -7.28 -7.32
C ALA A 142 9.26 -7.33 -6.29
N GLY A 143 8.24 -6.48 -6.43
CA GLY A 143 7.06 -6.47 -5.57
C GLY A 143 6.24 -7.76 -5.64
N GLY A 144 6.06 -8.31 -6.84
CA GLY A 144 5.34 -9.56 -7.08
C GLY A 144 6.03 -10.77 -6.43
N VAL A 145 7.35 -10.89 -6.60
CA VAL A 145 8.16 -11.95 -5.99
C VAL A 145 8.19 -11.80 -4.47
N ALA A 146 8.43 -10.59 -3.95
CA ALA A 146 8.38 -10.30 -2.52
C ALA A 146 7.02 -10.69 -1.91
N GLY A 147 5.92 -10.30 -2.56
CA GLY A 147 4.57 -10.63 -2.16
C GLY A 147 4.27 -12.14 -2.21
N ALA A 148 4.83 -12.87 -3.18
CA ALA A 148 4.66 -14.32 -3.30
C ALA A 148 5.43 -15.09 -2.22
N VAL A 149 6.68 -14.70 -1.96
CA VAL A 149 7.54 -15.32 -0.92
C VAL A 149 6.97 -15.04 0.46
N SER A 150 6.58 -13.79 0.76
CA SER A 150 5.95 -13.41 2.02
C SER A 150 4.65 -14.19 2.29
N ARG A 151 3.76 -14.27 1.29
CA ARG A 151 2.52 -15.07 1.40
C ARG A 151 2.79 -16.55 1.62
N THR A 152 3.83 -17.10 0.99
CA THR A 152 4.20 -18.51 1.13
C THR A 152 4.83 -18.81 2.49
N GLY A 153 5.68 -17.94 3.01
CA GLY A 153 6.25 -18.06 4.36
C GLY A 153 5.19 -17.96 5.45
N THR A 154 4.15 -17.15 5.22
CA THR A 154 3.06 -16.95 6.19
C THR A 154 1.80 -17.79 5.93
N ALA A 155 1.81 -18.65 4.91
CA ALA A 155 0.66 -19.48 4.54
C ALA A 155 0.17 -20.42 5.67
N PRO A 156 1.03 -21.04 6.50
CA PRO A 156 0.56 -21.86 7.61
C PRO A 156 -0.29 -21.09 8.63
N LEU A 157 0.09 -19.85 8.95
CA LEU A 157 -0.67 -18.97 9.84
C LEU A 157 -1.96 -18.48 9.19
N ASP A 158 -1.93 -18.19 7.88
CA ASP A 158 -3.11 -17.81 7.10
C ASP A 158 -4.16 -18.92 7.06
N ARG A 159 -3.72 -20.17 6.83
CA ARG A 159 -4.62 -21.34 6.86
C ARG A 159 -5.14 -21.60 8.26
N LEU A 160 -4.31 -21.48 9.30
CA LEU A 160 -4.74 -21.62 10.70
C LEU A 160 -5.81 -20.59 11.05
N LYS A 161 -5.62 -19.32 10.66
CA LYS A 161 -6.62 -18.25 10.83
C LYS A 161 -7.97 -18.67 10.25
N VAL A 162 -7.99 -19.08 8.97
CA VAL A 162 -9.23 -19.47 8.29
C VAL A 162 -9.89 -20.68 8.97
N MET A 163 -9.11 -21.68 9.36
CA MET A 163 -9.62 -22.85 10.09
C MET A 163 -10.25 -22.44 11.43
N MET A 164 -9.61 -21.56 12.20
CA MET A 164 -10.15 -21.06 13.48
C MET A 164 -11.40 -20.20 13.30
N GLN A 165 -11.46 -19.43 12.22
CA GLN A 165 -12.62 -18.61 11.87
C GLN A 165 -13.84 -19.45 11.53
N VAL A 166 -13.65 -20.57 10.82
CA VAL A 166 -14.75 -21.43 10.33
C VAL A 166 -15.16 -22.51 11.34
N HIS A 167 -14.19 -23.22 11.92
CA HIS A 167 -14.44 -24.39 12.77
C HIS A 167 -14.39 -24.11 14.28
N GLY A 168 -13.92 -22.93 14.70
CA GLY A 168 -13.94 -22.55 16.11
C GLY A 168 -15.37 -22.25 16.57
N SER A 169 -15.90 -23.05 17.51
CA SER A 169 -17.16 -22.80 18.24
C SER A 169 -16.93 -22.89 19.76
N LYS A 170 -17.84 -22.39 20.62
CA LYS A 170 -17.69 -22.53 22.10
C LYS A 170 -17.51 -24.00 22.53
N SER A 171 -18.10 -24.93 21.79
CA SER A 171 -17.98 -26.38 21.99
C SER A 171 -16.63 -26.96 21.50
N ASN A 172 -15.95 -26.29 20.55
CA ASN A 172 -14.66 -26.73 20.00
C ASN A 172 -13.59 -25.65 20.26
N LYS A 173 -12.89 -25.74 21.39
CA LYS A 173 -11.79 -24.84 21.79
C LYS A 173 -10.53 -25.14 20.96
N MET A 174 -10.58 -24.87 19.66
CA MET A 174 -9.38 -24.92 18.83
C MET A 174 -8.47 -23.74 19.23
N ASN A 175 -7.36 -24.05 19.87
CA ASN A 175 -6.27 -23.11 20.14
C ASN A 175 -5.22 -23.24 19.02
N ILE A 176 -4.20 -22.39 19.02
CA ILE A 176 -3.19 -22.35 17.95
C ILE A 176 -2.50 -23.71 17.79
N ALA A 177 -2.06 -24.31 18.90
CA ALA A 177 -1.36 -25.60 18.89
C ALA A 177 -2.27 -26.75 18.43
N SER A 178 -3.52 -26.81 18.91
CA SER A 178 -4.47 -27.84 18.52
C SER A 178 -4.92 -27.69 17.06
N GLY A 179 -5.01 -26.46 16.56
CA GLY A 179 -5.27 -26.18 15.15
C GLY A 179 -4.15 -26.69 14.24
N PHE A 180 -2.88 -26.39 14.56
CA PHE A 180 -1.75 -26.95 13.83
C PHE A 180 -1.69 -28.47 13.92
N LYS A 181 -1.90 -29.04 15.12
CA LYS A 181 -1.93 -30.50 15.30
C LYS A 181 -3.03 -31.16 14.46
N GLN A 182 -4.21 -30.54 14.37
CA GLN A 182 -5.31 -31.03 13.53
C GLN A 182 -4.96 -30.96 12.05
N MET A 183 -4.39 -29.85 11.58
CA MET A 183 -3.96 -29.68 10.19
C MET A 183 -2.92 -30.74 9.80
N LEU A 184 -1.92 -30.96 10.66
CA LEU A 184 -0.89 -31.98 10.46
C LEU A 184 -1.45 -33.40 10.50
N LYS A 185 -2.37 -33.71 11.41
CA LYS A 185 -3.03 -35.02 11.50
C LYS A 185 -3.89 -35.31 10.27
N GLU A 186 -4.53 -34.29 9.70
CA GLU A 186 -5.45 -34.44 8.56
C GLU A 186 -4.74 -34.66 7.22
N GLY A 187 -3.58 -34.04 7.00
CA GLY A 187 -2.93 -34.06 5.68
C GLY A 187 -1.42 -33.86 5.69
N GLY A 188 -0.77 -34.05 6.84
CA GLY A 188 0.67 -33.88 7.00
C GLY A 188 1.15 -32.44 6.81
N ILE A 189 2.46 -32.28 6.62
CA ILE A 189 3.14 -30.98 6.51
C ILE A 189 2.65 -30.19 5.29
N ARG A 190 2.47 -30.84 4.14
CA ARG A 190 2.01 -30.18 2.90
C ARG A 190 0.63 -29.55 3.05
N SER A 191 -0.20 -30.05 3.96
CA SER A 191 -1.51 -29.47 4.21
C SER A 191 -1.42 -28.02 4.68
N LEU A 192 -0.37 -27.61 5.40
CA LEU A 192 -0.24 -26.25 5.95
C LEU A 192 -0.33 -25.17 4.86
N TRP A 193 0.05 -25.47 3.62
CA TRP A 193 0.00 -24.58 2.46
C TRP A 193 -1.25 -24.75 1.58
N ARG A 194 -2.26 -25.52 2.01
CA ARG A 194 -3.48 -25.73 1.21
C ARG A 194 -4.18 -24.39 0.96
N GLY A 195 -4.42 -24.07 -0.31
CA GLY A 195 -4.98 -22.79 -0.77
C GLY A 195 -3.94 -21.71 -1.07
N ASN A 196 -2.66 -21.88 -0.69
CA ASN A 196 -1.62 -20.88 -0.96
C ASN A 196 -1.38 -20.64 -2.46
N GLY A 197 -1.49 -21.68 -3.28
CA GLY A 197 -1.34 -21.55 -4.74
C GLY A 197 -2.29 -20.49 -5.33
N VAL A 198 -3.55 -20.48 -4.89
CA VAL A 198 -4.53 -19.45 -5.31
C VAL A 198 -4.13 -18.06 -4.81
N ASN A 199 -3.60 -17.98 -3.59
CA ASN A 199 -3.15 -16.73 -2.96
C ASN A 199 -1.94 -16.11 -3.68
N VAL A 200 -1.08 -16.93 -4.30
CA VAL A 200 0.05 -16.47 -5.11
C VAL A 200 -0.39 -16.15 -6.54
N VAL A 201 -1.15 -17.04 -7.18
CA VAL A 201 -1.61 -16.84 -8.57
C VAL A 201 -2.47 -15.59 -8.70
N LYS A 202 -3.28 -15.24 -7.69
CA LYS A 202 -4.14 -14.05 -7.75
C LYS A 202 -3.39 -12.72 -7.76
N ILE A 203 -2.12 -12.67 -7.35
CA ILE A 203 -1.36 -11.42 -7.22
C ILE A 203 -1.26 -10.70 -8.57
N ALA A 204 -0.77 -11.40 -9.59
CA ALA A 204 -0.56 -10.83 -10.92
C ALA A 204 -1.85 -10.28 -11.57
N PRO A 205 -2.96 -11.03 -11.66
CA PRO A 205 -4.20 -10.50 -12.23
C PRO A 205 -4.84 -9.41 -11.37
N GLU A 206 -4.74 -9.49 -10.03
CA GLU A 206 -5.23 -8.44 -9.12
C GLU A 206 -4.52 -7.11 -9.39
N THR A 207 -3.20 -7.15 -9.47
CA THR A 207 -2.37 -5.99 -9.80
C THR A 207 -2.67 -5.47 -11.21
N ALA A 208 -2.71 -6.34 -12.22
CA ALA A 208 -2.96 -5.94 -13.61
C ALA A 208 -4.32 -5.27 -13.81
N ILE A 209 -5.40 -5.85 -13.24
CA ILE A 209 -6.74 -5.27 -13.34
C ILE A 209 -6.80 -3.94 -12.60
N LYS A 210 -6.16 -3.83 -11.42
CA LYS A 210 -6.11 -2.58 -10.66
C LYS A 210 -5.44 -1.47 -11.46
N PHE A 211 -4.28 -1.74 -12.07
CA PHE A 211 -3.59 -0.77 -12.91
C PHE A 211 -4.42 -0.34 -14.11
N TRP A 212 -4.93 -1.31 -14.87
CA TRP A 212 -5.76 -1.04 -16.03
C TRP A 212 -6.99 -0.20 -15.66
N ALA A 213 -7.71 -0.57 -14.61
CA ALA A 213 -8.90 0.15 -14.15
C ALA A 213 -8.53 1.57 -13.68
N TYR A 214 -7.42 1.74 -12.97
CA TYR A 214 -6.92 3.05 -12.55
C TYR A 214 -6.66 3.97 -13.74
N GLU A 215 -6.01 3.47 -14.80
CA GLU A 215 -5.79 4.25 -16.01
C GLU A 215 -7.10 4.63 -16.73
N GLN A 216 -8.09 3.73 -16.78
CA GLN A 216 -9.39 4.04 -17.37
C GLN A 216 -10.14 5.11 -16.57
N TYR A 217 -10.22 4.96 -15.24
CA TYR A 217 -10.91 5.93 -14.39
C TYR A 217 -10.21 7.29 -14.42
N LYS A 218 -8.87 7.32 -14.46
CA LYS A 218 -8.12 8.55 -14.69
C LYS A 218 -8.54 9.24 -15.97
N LYS A 219 -8.52 8.53 -17.12
CA LYS A 219 -8.91 9.12 -18.43
C LYS A 219 -10.33 9.68 -18.43
N ILE A 220 -11.24 9.05 -17.70
CA ILE A 220 -12.63 9.51 -17.58
C ILE A 220 -12.75 10.74 -16.67
N LEU A 221 -11.92 10.84 -15.63
CA LEU A 221 -11.98 11.91 -14.62
C LEU A 221 -11.02 13.08 -14.90
N THR A 222 -10.07 12.93 -15.82
CA THR A 222 -9.19 14.01 -16.28
C THR A 222 -10.03 15.04 -17.03
N LYS A 223 -10.09 16.27 -16.51
CA LYS A 223 -10.64 17.44 -17.22
C LYS A 223 -9.62 17.98 -18.23
N ASP A 224 -10.08 18.79 -19.19
CA ASP A 224 -9.33 19.26 -20.37
C ASP A 224 -7.95 19.92 -20.09
N ASP A 225 -7.67 20.34 -18.86
CA ASP A 225 -6.37 20.89 -18.44
C ASP A 225 -5.27 19.84 -18.20
N GLY A 226 -5.55 18.54 -18.40
CA GLY A 226 -4.54 17.47 -18.32
C GLY A 226 -3.99 17.16 -16.93
N LYS A 227 -4.39 17.91 -15.89
CA LYS A 227 -3.99 17.69 -14.49
C LYS A 227 -5.14 17.05 -13.70
N LEU A 228 -4.84 15.95 -13.01
CA LEU A 228 -5.77 15.31 -12.06
C LEU A 228 -5.54 15.87 -10.66
N GLY A 229 -6.61 16.40 -10.05
CA GLY A 229 -6.59 16.77 -8.65
C GLY A 229 -6.47 15.57 -7.73
N THR A 230 -6.15 15.83 -6.47
CA THR A 230 -6.00 14.81 -5.42
C THR A 230 -7.28 13.99 -5.23
N VAL A 231 -8.45 14.62 -5.32
CA VAL A 231 -9.75 13.96 -5.16
C VAL A 231 -10.01 13.01 -6.33
N GLU A 232 -9.74 13.43 -7.56
CA GLU A 232 -9.91 12.59 -8.75
C GLU A 232 -8.96 11.38 -8.74
N ARG A 233 -7.72 11.56 -8.28
CA ARG A 233 -6.76 10.46 -8.06
C ARG A 233 -7.26 9.48 -7.00
N PHE A 234 -7.76 9.99 -5.88
CA PHE A 234 -8.32 9.16 -4.80
C PHE A 234 -9.54 8.36 -5.26
N VAL A 235 -10.47 9.01 -5.99
CA VAL A 235 -11.65 8.36 -6.55
C VAL A 235 -11.24 7.30 -7.58
N SER A 236 -10.30 7.63 -8.48
CA SER A 236 -9.77 6.68 -9.47
C SER A 236 -9.13 5.45 -8.80
N GLY A 237 -8.31 5.67 -7.76
CA GLY A 237 -7.67 4.61 -6.98
C GLY A 237 -8.69 3.73 -6.25
N SER A 238 -9.70 4.34 -5.64
CA SER A 238 -10.77 3.64 -4.92
C SER A 238 -11.63 2.78 -5.86
N LEU A 239 -12.05 3.34 -7.00
CA LEU A 239 -12.81 2.61 -8.02
C LEU A 239 -11.98 1.49 -8.65
N ALA A 240 -10.71 1.74 -8.93
CA ALA A 240 -9.80 0.71 -9.45
C ALA A 240 -9.62 -0.45 -8.45
N GLY A 241 -9.47 -0.14 -7.17
CA GLY A 241 -9.41 -1.12 -6.10
C GLY A 241 -10.69 -1.95 -6.00
N ALA A 242 -11.87 -1.31 -6.06
CA ALA A 242 -13.16 -1.99 -6.04
C ALA A 242 -13.37 -2.89 -7.27
N THR A 243 -12.99 -2.43 -8.46
CA THR A 243 -13.07 -3.20 -9.70
C THR A 243 -12.15 -4.42 -9.65
N ALA A 244 -10.89 -4.25 -9.27
CA ALA A 244 -9.95 -5.36 -9.09
C ALA A 244 -10.46 -6.37 -8.07
N GLN A 245 -10.95 -5.90 -6.91
CA GLN A 245 -11.51 -6.76 -5.87
C GLN A 245 -12.71 -7.56 -6.38
N THR A 246 -13.60 -6.93 -7.15
CA THR A 246 -14.79 -7.59 -7.73
C THR A 246 -14.41 -8.67 -8.72
N SER A 247 -13.43 -8.40 -9.60
CA SER A 247 -12.95 -9.36 -10.60
C SER A 247 -12.20 -10.54 -9.97
N ILE A 248 -11.43 -10.30 -8.90
CA ILE A 248 -10.61 -11.32 -8.23
C ILE A 248 -11.40 -12.09 -7.17
N TYR A 249 -12.57 -11.60 -6.76
CA TYR A 249 -13.39 -12.21 -5.71
C TYR A 249 -13.63 -13.74 -5.85
N PRO A 250 -13.88 -14.29 -7.06
CA PRO A 250 -13.99 -15.74 -7.24
C PRO A 250 -12.76 -16.53 -6.76
N MET A 251 -11.55 -15.98 -6.93
CA MET A 251 -10.32 -16.59 -6.45
C MET A 251 -10.22 -16.53 -4.93
N GLU A 252 -10.76 -15.49 -4.28
CA GLU A 252 -10.81 -15.44 -2.81
C GLU A 252 -11.71 -16.53 -2.25
N VAL A 253 -12.87 -16.77 -2.86
CA VAL A 253 -13.74 -17.89 -2.48
C VAL A 253 -13.02 -19.21 -2.66
N LEU A 254 -12.36 -19.44 -3.81
CA LEU A 254 -11.60 -20.67 -4.05
C LEU A 254 -10.49 -20.89 -3.01
N LYS A 255 -9.75 -19.84 -2.66
CA LYS A 255 -8.75 -19.89 -1.60
C LYS A 255 -9.35 -20.37 -0.28
N THR A 256 -10.44 -19.75 0.17
CA THR A 256 -11.10 -20.10 1.43
C THR A 256 -11.64 -21.53 1.40
N ARG A 257 -12.24 -21.95 0.28
CA ARG A 257 -12.78 -23.31 0.09
C ARG A 257 -11.71 -24.38 0.14
N LEU A 258 -10.56 -24.13 -0.50
CA LEU A 258 -9.41 -25.03 -0.45
C LEU A 258 -8.80 -25.08 0.96
N ALA A 259 -8.65 -23.94 1.63
CA ALA A 259 -8.04 -23.87 2.96
C ALA A 259 -8.82 -24.68 4.02
N VAL A 260 -10.16 -24.62 3.95
CA VAL A 260 -11.11 -25.29 4.84
C VAL A 260 -11.39 -26.74 4.42
N GLY A 261 -11.25 -27.05 3.13
CA GLY A 261 -11.57 -28.37 2.59
C GLY A 261 -10.70 -29.48 3.16
N LYS A 262 -11.29 -30.67 3.32
CA LYS A 262 -10.61 -31.87 3.83
C LYS A 262 -9.59 -32.42 2.84
N THR A 263 -8.57 -33.14 3.32
CA THR A 263 -7.62 -33.86 2.45
C THR A 263 -8.37 -34.76 1.47
N GLY A 264 -8.07 -34.63 0.18
CA GLY A 264 -8.72 -35.39 -0.90
C GLY A 264 -10.05 -34.82 -1.41
N GLN A 265 -10.63 -33.81 -0.75
CA GLN A 265 -11.89 -33.21 -1.21
C GLN A 265 -11.77 -32.49 -2.56
N TYR A 266 -10.61 -31.88 -2.80
CA TYR A 266 -10.27 -31.18 -4.04
C TYR A 266 -8.88 -31.61 -4.51
N SER A 267 -8.72 -31.91 -5.80
CA SER A 267 -7.39 -32.19 -6.39
C SER A 267 -6.59 -30.92 -6.68
N GLY A 268 -7.27 -29.77 -6.79
CA GLY A 268 -6.66 -28.47 -7.03
C GLY A 268 -7.68 -27.35 -7.20
N MET A 269 -7.21 -26.17 -7.62
CA MET A 269 -8.04 -24.98 -7.82
C MET A 269 -9.14 -25.20 -8.87
N PHE A 270 -8.82 -25.80 -10.02
CA PHE A 270 -9.78 -26.05 -11.10
C PHE A 270 -10.85 -27.06 -10.71
N ASP A 271 -10.48 -28.15 -10.03
CA ASP A 271 -11.44 -29.13 -9.50
C ASP A 271 -12.36 -28.51 -8.44
N CYS A 272 -11.80 -27.65 -7.58
CA CYS A 272 -12.59 -26.88 -6.62
C CYS A 272 -13.60 -25.97 -7.32
N ALA A 273 -13.18 -25.21 -8.34
CA ALA A 273 -14.07 -24.35 -9.13
C ALA A 273 -15.17 -25.16 -9.83
N LYS A 274 -14.83 -26.28 -10.48
CA LYS A 274 -15.78 -27.16 -11.16
C LYS A 274 -16.82 -27.72 -10.19
N LYS A 275 -16.40 -28.17 -9.00
CA LYS A 275 -17.29 -28.70 -7.96
C LYS A 275 -18.21 -27.63 -7.38
N ILE A 276 -17.71 -26.42 -7.13
CA ILE A 276 -18.52 -25.28 -6.67
C ILE A 276 -19.57 -24.92 -7.73
N LEU A 277 -19.15 -24.79 -8.99
CA LEU A 277 -20.05 -24.44 -10.09
C LEU A 277 -21.16 -25.49 -10.27
N LYS A 278 -20.82 -26.79 -10.20
CA LYS A 278 -21.79 -27.88 -10.34
C LYS A 278 -22.78 -27.97 -9.17
N ARG A 279 -22.35 -27.68 -7.94
CA ARG A 279 -23.15 -27.88 -6.72
C ARG A 279 -23.94 -26.63 -6.28
N GLU A 280 -23.34 -25.45 -6.42
CA GLU A 280 -23.88 -24.20 -5.86
C GLU A 280 -24.14 -23.13 -6.92
N GLY A 281 -23.65 -23.31 -8.16
CA GLY A 281 -23.79 -22.35 -9.25
C GLY A 281 -22.85 -21.14 -9.14
N VAL A 282 -23.00 -20.20 -10.09
CA VAL A 282 -22.11 -19.04 -10.26
C VAL A 282 -22.14 -18.08 -9.06
N LYS A 283 -23.31 -17.92 -8.42
CA LYS A 283 -23.47 -17.01 -7.27
C LYS A 283 -22.59 -17.40 -6.08
N ALA A 284 -22.18 -18.67 -5.99
CA ALA A 284 -21.31 -19.15 -4.92
C ALA A 284 -19.93 -18.48 -4.90
N PHE A 285 -19.42 -18.10 -6.07
CA PHE A 285 -18.14 -17.41 -6.21
C PHE A 285 -18.15 -15.97 -5.67
N TYR A 286 -19.32 -15.44 -5.33
CA TYR A 286 -19.49 -14.09 -4.75
C TYR A 286 -20.06 -14.12 -3.32
N LYS A 287 -20.10 -15.29 -2.67
CA LYS A 287 -20.52 -15.40 -1.27
C LYS A 287 -19.58 -14.61 -0.36
N GLY A 288 -20.16 -13.73 0.46
CA GLY A 288 -19.41 -12.85 1.36
C GLY A 288 -18.96 -11.53 0.74
N TYR A 289 -19.36 -11.22 -0.50
CA TYR A 289 -18.95 -9.98 -1.17
C TYR A 289 -19.47 -8.72 -0.45
N ILE A 290 -20.72 -8.74 0.03
CA ILE A 290 -21.29 -7.62 0.79
C ILE A 290 -20.50 -7.31 2.08
N PRO A 291 -20.27 -8.27 3.00
CA PRO A 291 -19.45 -7.99 4.18
C PRO A 291 -17.99 -7.66 3.84
N ASN A 292 -17.48 -8.09 2.67
CA ASN A 292 -16.17 -7.66 2.19
C ASN A 292 -16.13 -6.15 1.94
N ILE A 293 -17.03 -5.64 1.09
CA ILE A 293 -17.07 -4.21 0.73
C ILE A 293 -17.39 -3.35 1.97
N LEU A 294 -18.35 -3.76 2.78
CA LEU A 294 -18.68 -3.06 4.03
C LEU A 294 -17.51 -3.04 5.03
N GLY A 295 -16.62 -4.04 4.99
CA GLY A 295 -15.45 -4.11 5.87
C GLY A 295 -14.28 -3.24 5.42
N ILE A 296 -14.15 -2.96 4.11
CA ILE A 296 -13.06 -2.14 3.55
C ILE A 296 -13.17 -0.69 4.02
N ILE A 297 -14.39 -0.12 4.02
CA ILE A 297 -14.63 1.29 4.39
C ILE A 297 -14.14 1.61 5.82
N PRO A 298 -14.60 0.92 6.89
CA PRO A 298 -14.14 1.20 8.25
C PRO A 298 -12.67 0.84 8.45
N TYR A 299 -12.17 -0.20 7.76
CA TYR A 299 -10.74 -0.52 7.78
C TYR A 299 -9.92 0.69 7.29
N ALA A 300 -10.18 1.16 6.09
CA ALA A 300 -9.43 2.24 5.47
C ALA A 300 -9.58 3.58 6.22
N GLY A 301 -10.80 3.92 6.65
CA GLY A 301 -11.05 5.16 7.39
C GLY A 301 -10.33 5.22 8.73
N ILE A 302 -10.31 4.12 9.49
CA ILE A 302 -9.63 4.06 10.78
C ILE A 302 -8.11 3.97 10.60
N ASP A 303 -7.64 3.19 9.63
CA ASP A 303 -6.22 3.09 9.31
C ASP A 303 -5.66 4.47 8.95
N LEU A 304 -6.32 5.21 8.05
CA LEU A 304 -5.88 6.55 7.67
C LEU A 304 -5.94 7.52 8.87
N ALA A 305 -7.06 7.60 9.58
CA ALA A 305 -7.24 8.53 10.69
C ALA A 305 -6.23 8.29 11.83
N VAL A 306 -5.98 7.02 12.18
CA VAL A 306 -5.01 6.67 13.23
C VAL A 306 -3.58 6.91 12.74
N TYR A 307 -3.27 6.60 11.47
CA TYR A 307 -1.96 6.86 10.90
C TYR A 307 -1.63 8.36 10.92
N GLU A 308 -2.54 9.20 10.42
CA GLU A 308 -2.37 10.65 10.38
C GLU A 308 -2.23 11.24 11.78
N LEU A 309 -3.06 10.79 12.73
CA LEU A 309 -2.97 11.21 14.13
C LEU A 309 -1.63 10.86 14.77
N LEU A 310 -1.17 9.61 14.60
CA LEU A 310 0.11 9.17 15.17
C LEU A 310 1.29 9.91 14.54
N LYS A 311 1.25 10.12 13.22
CA LYS A 311 2.28 10.84 12.48
C LYS A 311 2.31 12.31 12.87
N SER A 312 1.15 12.98 12.96
CA SER A 312 1.07 14.39 13.34
C SER A 312 1.54 14.62 14.77
N THR A 313 1.08 13.81 15.72
CA THR A 313 1.52 13.90 17.13
C THR A 313 3.02 13.65 17.28
N TRP A 314 3.58 12.69 16.54
CA TRP A 314 5.03 12.46 16.56
C TRP A 314 5.80 13.67 16.04
N LEU A 315 5.36 14.24 14.91
CA LEU A 315 5.99 15.42 14.33
C LEU A 315 5.90 16.63 15.26
N GLU A 316 4.76 16.84 15.92
CA GLU A 316 4.59 17.95 16.86
C GLU A 316 5.51 17.86 18.09
N HIS A 317 5.81 16.65 18.57
CA HIS A 317 6.65 16.46 19.76
C HIS A 317 8.15 16.29 19.48
N TYR A 318 8.53 15.80 18.28
CA TYR A 318 9.91 15.39 17.99
C TYR A 318 10.54 16.04 16.75
N ALA A 319 9.80 16.84 15.97
CA ALA A 319 10.34 17.42 14.73
C ALA A 319 11.27 18.62 14.93
N SER A 320 11.69 18.96 16.16
CA SER A 320 12.60 20.08 16.45
C SER A 320 13.97 19.98 15.77
N SER A 321 14.31 18.85 15.14
CA SER A 321 15.61 18.65 14.47
C SER A 321 15.54 17.89 13.13
N SER A 322 14.36 17.37 12.74
CA SER A 322 14.15 16.73 11.44
C SER A 322 12.66 16.55 11.15
N ALA A 323 12.21 17.01 9.98
CA ALA A 323 10.83 16.83 9.51
C ALA A 323 10.52 15.39 9.04
N ASN A 324 11.50 14.48 9.07
CA ASN A 324 11.34 13.09 8.63
C ASN A 324 11.22 12.16 9.85
N PRO A 325 10.08 11.48 10.06
CA PRO A 325 9.92 10.52 11.15
C PRO A 325 10.89 9.34 11.11
N GLY A 326 11.60 9.13 10.00
CA GLY A 326 12.45 7.98 9.82
C GLY A 326 11.61 6.71 9.59
N VAL A 327 12.20 5.76 8.88
CA VAL A 327 11.49 4.58 8.37
C VAL A 327 10.84 3.77 9.51
N PHE A 328 11.51 3.67 10.67
CA PHE A 328 10.99 2.90 11.81
C PHE A 328 9.76 3.51 12.46
N VAL A 329 9.67 4.84 12.55
CA VAL A 329 8.48 5.51 13.11
C VAL A 329 7.32 5.37 12.13
N LEU A 330 7.55 5.59 10.84
CA LEU A 330 6.52 5.40 9.82
C LEU A 330 5.98 3.95 9.81
N LEU A 331 6.87 2.97 9.93
CA LEU A 331 6.49 1.56 10.08
C LEU A 331 5.71 1.31 11.37
N GLY A 332 6.10 1.93 12.48
CA GLY A 332 5.39 1.86 13.76
C GLY A 332 3.97 2.43 13.66
N CYS A 333 3.84 3.66 13.16
CA CYS A 333 2.56 4.33 12.91
C CYS A 333 1.66 3.48 12.02
N GLY A 334 2.18 3.01 10.88
CA GLY A 334 1.45 2.15 9.94
C GLY A 334 1.03 0.81 10.55
N THR A 335 1.87 0.19 11.37
CA THR A 335 1.53 -1.09 12.01
C THR A 335 0.41 -0.93 13.05
N VAL A 336 0.47 0.14 13.85
CA VAL A 336 -0.56 0.44 14.85
C VAL A 336 -1.88 0.83 14.19
N SER A 337 -1.83 1.70 13.18
CA SER A 337 -3.03 2.14 12.45
C SER A 337 -3.73 0.98 11.74
N SER A 338 -2.97 0.14 11.05
CA SER A 338 -3.51 -1.03 10.33
C SER A 338 -4.06 -2.07 11.31
N THR A 339 -3.50 -2.17 12.51
CA THR A 339 -4.01 -3.02 13.59
C THR A 339 -5.36 -2.52 14.12
N CYS A 340 -5.48 -1.21 14.35
CA CYS A 340 -6.76 -0.60 14.76
C CYS A 340 -7.85 -0.77 13.69
N GLY A 341 -7.51 -0.50 12.42
CA GLY A 341 -8.43 -0.73 11.30
C GLY A 341 -8.85 -2.21 11.19
N GLN A 342 -7.91 -3.13 11.39
CA GLN A 342 -8.20 -4.57 11.41
C GLN A 342 -9.14 -4.95 12.55
N LEU A 343 -8.94 -4.42 13.76
CA LEU A 343 -9.79 -4.70 14.91
C LEU A 343 -11.23 -4.25 14.67
N ALA A 344 -11.42 -3.04 14.16
CA ALA A 344 -12.76 -2.51 13.90
C ALA A 344 -13.50 -3.26 12.78
N SER A 345 -12.79 -3.64 11.72
CA SER A 345 -13.37 -4.37 10.57
C SER A 345 -13.41 -5.89 10.76
N TYR A 346 -12.79 -6.43 11.82
CA TYR A 346 -12.64 -7.87 12.04
C TYR A 346 -13.97 -8.65 12.05
N PRO A 347 -15.05 -8.16 12.70
CA PRO A 347 -16.34 -8.85 12.67
C PRO A 347 -16.84 -9.12 11.24
N LEU A 348 -16.72 -8.13 10.35
CA LEU A 348 -17.12 -8.27 8.95
C LEU A 348 -16.18 -9.22 8.20
N ALA A 349 -14.88 -9.18 8.50
CA ALA A 349 -13.90 -10.11 7.93
C ALA A 349 -14.17 -11.57 8.34
N LEU A 350 -14.60 -11.81 9.59
CA LEU A 350 -15.03 -13.14 10.05
C LEU A 350 -16.28 -13.61 9.31
N ILE A 351 -17.32 -12.76 9.26
CA ILE A 351 -18.59 -13.08 8.59
C ILE A 351 -18.34 -13.41 7.12
N ARG A 352 -17.53 -12.60 6.41
CA ARG A 352 -17.08 -12.87 5.04
C ARG A 352 -16.49 -14.28 4.93
N THR A 353 -15.51 -14.61 5.77
CA THR A 353 -14.79 -15.90 5.69
C THR A 353 -15.72 -17.08 5.97
N ARG A 354 -16.62 -16.96 6.95
CA ARG A 354 -17.62 -17.99 7.25
C ARG A 354 -18.61 -18.16 6.09
N MET A 355 -19.12 -17.07 5.51
CA MET A 355 -20.00 -17.13 4.33
C MET A 355 -19.32 -17.80 3.14
N GLN A 356 -18.04 -17.49 2.90
CA GLN A 356 -17.24 -18.14 1.85
C GLN A 356 -17.06 -19.64 2.09
N ALA A 357 -17.10 -20.11 3.34
CA ALA A 357 -16.94 -21.52 3.72
C ALA A 357 -18.26 -22.29 3.92
N GLN A 358 -19.42 -21.62 3.94
CA GLN A 358 -20.70 -22.19 4.41
C GLN A 358 -21.11 -23.50 3.73
N ALA A 359 -20.89 -23.68 2.43
CA ALA A 359 -21.29 -24.93 1.76
C ALA A 359 -20.23 -26.05 1.83
N SER A 360 -19.09 -25.80 2.49
CA SER A 360 -18.09 -26.83 2.78
C SER A 360 -18.43 -27.59 4.06
N VAL A 361 -19.39 -27.06 4.84
CA VAL A 361 -19.89 -27.66 6.08
C VAL A 361 -21.22 -28.37 5.75
N GLU A 362 -21.17 -29.69 5.63
CA GLU A 362 -22.35 -30.53 5.36
C GLU A 362 -23.41 -30.35 6.47
N GLY A 363 -24.66 -30.16 6.08
CA GLY A 363 -25.81 -30.04 7.00
C GLY A 363 -26.02 -28.67 7.64
N ALA A 364 -25.16 -27.67 7.41
CA ALA A 364 -25.35 -26.33 7.95
C ALA A 364 -26.29 -25.48 7.07
N PRO A 365 -27.27 -24.77 7.67
CA PRO A 365 -28.13 -23.84 6.92
C PRO A 365 -27.28 -22.72 6.29
N GLN A 366 -27.57 -22.40 5.02
CA GLN A 366 -26.94 -21.28 4.32
C GLN A 366 -27.55 -19.97 4.83
N LEU A 367 -26.86 -19.33 5.77
CA LEU A 367 -27.33 -18.08 6.38
C LEU A 367 -26.81 -16.87 5.60
N ASN A 368 -27.66 -15.86 5.44
CA ASN A 368 -27.22 -14.55 4.98
C ASN A 368 -26.33 -13.86 6.04
N MET A 369 -25.77 -12.69 5.69
CA MET A 369 -24.85 -11.93 6.55
C MET A 369 -25.44 -11.68 7.95
N VAL A 370 -26.69 -11.21 8.01
CA VAL A 370 -27.39 -10.84 9.25
C VAL A 370 -27.67 -12.08 10.11
N GLY A 371 -28.19 -13.14 9.50
CA GLY A 371 -28.48 -14.40 10.21
C GLY A 371 -27.20 -15.05 10.76
N LEU A 372 -26.09 -14.96 10.03
CA LEU A 372 -24.81 -15.45 10.51
C LEU A 372 -24.27 -14.61 11.67
N PHE A 373 -24.38 -13.27 11.60
CA PHE A 373 -24.01 -12.37 12.68
C PHE A 373 -24.81 -12.65 13.96
N GLN A 374 -26.13 -12.73 13.84
CA GLN A 374 -27.04 -13.04 14.95
C GLN A 374 -26.72 -14.42 15.56
N ARG A 375 -26.50 -15.44 14.72
CA ARG A 375 -26.13 -16.78 15.19
C ARG A 375 -24.80 -16.78 15.96
N ILE A 376 -23.80 -16.04 15.50
CA ILE A 376 -22.50 -15.92 16.20
C ILE A 376 -22.71 -15.29 17.56
N ILE A 377 -23.46 -14.18 17.64
CA ILE A 377 -23.72 -13.50 18.91
C ILE A 377 -24.49 -14.42 19.86
N ALA A 378 -25.54 -15.11 19.39
CA ALA A 378 -26.35 -16.01 20.21
C ALA A 378 -25.56 -17.22 20.74
N THR A 379 -24.68 -17.81 19.91
CA THR A 379 -23.99 -19.06 20.28
C THR A 379 -22.62 -18.82 20.92
N GLU A 380 -21.85 -17.86 20.42
CA GLU A 380 -20.45 -17.61 20.80
C GLU A 380 -20.26 -16.31 21.58
N GLY A 381 -21.24 -15.40 21.56
CA GLY A 381 -21.12 -14.04 22.10
C GLY A 381 -20.24 -13.13 21.25
N ILE A 382 -20.03 -11.90 21.71
CA ILE A 382 -19.25 -10.87 20.98
C ILE A 382 -17.81 -11.35 20.72
N ARG A 383 -17.20 -12.08 21.66
CA ARG A 383 -15.85 -12.65 21.49
C ARG A 383 -15.76 -13.62 20.30
N GLY A 384 -16.86 -14.25 19.90
CA GLY A 384 -16.94 -15.10 18.72
C GLY A 384 -16.60 -14.35 17.43
N LEU A 385 -16.94 -13.06 17.35
CA LEU A 385 -16.66 -12.20 16.18
C LEU A 385 -15.17 -12.00 15.93
N TYR A 386 -14.31 -12.23 16.93
CA TYR A 386 -12.86 -12.03 16.89
C TYR A 386 -12.05 -13.32 16.75
N ARG A 387 -12.70 -14.44 16.40
CA ARG A 387 -12.00 -15.72 16.22
C ARG A 387 -10.94 -15.67 15.13
N GLY A 388 -9.77 -16.27 15.41
CA GLY A 388 -8.63 -16.30 14.48
C GLY A 388 -7.78 -15.03 14.47
N ILE A 389 -8.05 -14.06 15.35
CA ILE A 389 -7.30 -12.80 15.36
C ILE A 389 -5.84 -12.98 15.81
N ALA A 390 -5.57 -13.92 16.72
CA ALA A 390 -4.20 -14.19 17.17
C ALA A 390 -3.29 -14.68 16.03
N PRO A 391 -3.65 -15.72 15.24
CA PRO A 391 -2.90 -16.05 14.02
C PRO A 391 -2.75 -14.90 13.04
N ASN A 392 -3.75 -14.03 12.93
CA ASN A 392 -3.69 -12.86 12.08
C ASN A 392 -2.58 -11.90 12.53
N PHE A 393 -2.49 -11.57 13.82
CA PHE A 393 -1.43 -10.69 14.34
C PHE A 393 -0.04 -11.34 14.28
N MET A 394 0.07 -12.62 14.64
CA MET A 394 1.36 -13.35 14.53
C MET A 394 1.92 -13.35 13.10
N LYS A 395 1.05 -13.25 12.09
CA LYS A 395 1.43 -13.20 10.68
C LYS A 395 1.95 -11.84 10.24
N VAL A 396 1.52 -10.73 10.84
CA VAL A 396 1.80 -9.37 10.33
C VAL A 396 3.30 -9.09 10.28
N LEU A 397 4.02 -9.24 11.41
CA LEU A 397 5.44 -8.96 11.48
C LEU A 397 6.26 -9.82 10.51
N PRO A 398 6.14 -11.17 10.49
CA PRO A 398 6.85 -11.99 9.52
C PRO A 398 6.51 -11.64 8.06
N ALA A 399 5.25 -11.31 7.76
CA ALA A 399 4.85 -10.96 6.40
C ALA A 399 5.56 -9.68 5.91
N VAL A 400 5.60 -8.64 6.76
CA VAL A 400 6.26 -7.37 6.45
C VAL A 400 7.77 -7.57 6.33
N SER A 401 8.41 -8.24 7.30
CA SER A 401 9.86 -8.47 7.30
C SER A 401 10.32 -9.27 6.08
N ILE A 402 9.63 -10.38 5.75
CA ILE A 402 9.97 -11.20 4.57
C ILE A 402 9.78 -10.39 3.29
N SER A 403 8.68 -9.65 3.17
CA SER A 403 8.42 -8.85 1.97
C SER A 403 9.49 -7.78 1.77
N TYR A 404 9.89 -7.09 2.84
CA TYR A 404 10.92 -6.06 2.79
C TYR A 404 12.28 -6.64 2.35
N VAL A 405 12.77 -7.68 3.02
CA VAL A 405 14.06 -8.30 2.71
C VAL A 405 14.09 -8.84 1.27
N VAL A 406 13.02 -9.49 0.83
CA VAL A 406 12.94 -10.02 -0.54
C VAL A 406 12.85 -8.89 -1.56
N TYR A 407 12.09 -7.83 -1.27
CA TYR A 407 11.98 -6.68 -2.16
C TYR A 407 13.32 -5.99 -2.35
N GLU A 408 14.04 -5.68 -1.26
CA GLU A 408 15.37 -5.07 -1.31
C GLU A 408 16.36 -5.95 -2.08
N LYS A 409 16.37 -7.27 -1.83
CA LYS A 409 17.25 -8.19 -2.55
C LYS A 409 16.91 -8.28 -4.04
N MET A 410 15.63 -8.28 -4.38
CA MET A 410 15.17 -8.29 -5.77
C MET A 410 15.51 -6.98 -6.49
N LYS A 411 15.36 -5.83 -5.83
CA LYS A 411 15.80 -4.53 -6.36
C LYS A 411 17.29 -4.54 -6.69
N GLN A 412 18.13 -4.99 -5.75
CA GLN A 412 19.58 -5.13 -5.96
C GLN A 412 19.90 -6.04 -7.16
N ASN A 413 19.28 -7.22 -7.23
CA ASN A 413 19.53 -8.19 -8.30
C ASN A 413 19.04 -7.70 -9.68
N LEU A 414 17.97 -6.89 -9.73
CA LEU A 414 17.41 -6.33 -10.97
C LEU A 414 18.10 -5.03 -11.42
N GLY A 415 19.08 -4.55 -10.64
CA GLY A 415 19.79 -3.30 -10.89
C GLY A 415 18.92 -2.06 -10.71
N ILE A 416 17.93 -2.13 -9.82
CA ILE A 416 17.10 -0.99 -9.39
C ILE A 416 17.73 -0.48 -8.09
N ALA A 417 18.62 0.51 -8.17
CA ALA A 417 19.16 1.17 -6.99
C ALA A 417 18.10 2.13 -6.42
#